data_AF-A0A974YQ24-F1
#
_entry.id   AF-A0A974YQ24-F1
#
_cell.length_a   1.000
_cell.length_b   1.000
_cell.length_c   1.000
_cell.angle_alpha   90.00
_cell.angle_beta   90.00
_cell.angle_gamma   90.00
#
_symmetry.space_group_name_H-M   'P 1'
#
loop_
_entity.id
_entity.type
_entity.pdbx_description
1 polymer ?
#
loop_
_entity_poly.entity_id
_entity_poly.type
_entity_poly.pdbx_seq_one_letter_code
_entity_poly.pdbx_strand_id
1 'polypeptide(L)'
;MKTVSRLARTCQGLFFCASWIASGALAQETKPATPENVTPPVVEEKETAYDARLERLAEILGAVHYLRNLCVKEGEDAWRRSMERLIELETHEQPKRKERLTASFNRGYRSFASVYTTCTRPAVVAEEKYRNEGATLASEITARFGN
;
A
#
# COMPACT_ATOMS: atom_id res chain seq x y z
N MET A 1 -39.99 2.35 -15.27
CA MET A 1 -39.87 3.82 -15.38
C MET A 1 -38.40 4.11 -15.71
N LYS A 2 -37.98 4.06 -16.98
CA LYS A 2 -37.89 5.14 -17.98
C LYS A 2 -37.04 6.36 -17.55
N THR A 3 -35.95 6.56 -18.34
CA THR A 3 -35.26 7.83 -18.74
C THR A 3 -34.49 8.61 -17.67
N VAL A 4 -33.14 8.68 -17.72
CA VAL A 4 -32.26 9.50 -18.59
C VAL A 4 -32.66 10.98 -18.59
N SER A 5 -31.76 11.86 -18.10
CA SER A 5 -31.60 13.18 -18.72
C SER A 5 -30.22 13.77 -18.46
N ARG A 6 -29.50 14.03 -19.56
CA ARG A 6 -28.32 14.88 -19.65
C ARG A 6 -28.82 16.33 -19.69
N LEU A 7 -28.15 17.26 -19.02
CA LEU A 7 -28.18 18.66 -19.43
C LEU A 7 -26.75 19.21 -19.45
N ALA A 8 -26.24 19.31 -20.67
CA ALA A 8 -25.14 20.20 -21.00
C ALA A 8 -25.69 21.63 -21.07
N ARG A 9 -24.96 22.62 -20.54
CA ARG A 9 -24.84 23.94 -21.17
C ARG A 9 -23.67 24.73 -20.58
N THR A 10 -22.67 24.88 -21.43
CA THR A 10 -21.65 25.91 -21.43
C THR A 10 -22.28 27.31 -21.35
N CYS A 11 -21.65 28.21 -20.60
CA CYS A 11 -21.69 29.64 -20.89
C CYS A 11 -20.37 30.27 -20.45
N GLN A 12 -19.58 30.62 -21.45
CA GLN A 12 -18.30 31.31 -21.35
C GLN A 12 -18.58 32.81 -21.34
N GLY A 13 -18.00 33.55 -20.41
CA GLY A 13 -18.18 35.00 -20.32
C GLY A 13 -16.99 35.68 -19.66
N LEU A 14 -16.05 36.15 -20.49
CA LEU A 14 -15.10 37.20 -20.12
C LEU A 14 -15.83 38.55 -20.16
N PHE A 15 -15.76 39.33 -19.08
CA PHE A 15 -16.01 40.77 -19.14
C PHE A 15 -15.05 41.52 -18.21
N PHE A 16 -14.19 42.32 -18.83
CA PHE A 16 -13.36 43.38 -18.28
C PHE A 16 -14.25 44.53 -17.75
N CYS A 17 -13.90 45.17 -16.63
CA CYS A 17 -13.82 46.65 -16.49
C CYS A 17 -13.53 47.09 -15.04
N ALA A 18 -12.69 48.12 -14.94
CA ALA A 18 -12.09 48.68 -13.74
C ALA A 18 -12.95 49.73 -13.02
N SER A 19 -12.81 49.88 -11.69
CA SER A 19 -12.49 51.16 -11.03
C SER A 19 -12.42 51.06 -9.50
N TRP A 20 -11.52 51.88 -8.96
CA TRP A 20 -11.07 52.04 -7.58
C TRP A 20 -12.12 52.65 -6.62
N ILE A 21 -12.06 52.24 -5.34
CA ILE A 21 -12.20 53.14 -4.19
C ILE A 21 -11.16 52.73 -3.13
N ALA A 22 -10.38 53.70 -2.67
CA ALA A 22 -9.46 53.61 -1.54
C ALA A 22 -10.10 54.18 -0.27
N SER A 23 -9.95 53.50 0.87
CA SER A 23 -9.61 54.07 2.19
C SER A 23 -9.69 52.98 3.26
N GLY A 24 -8.65 52.92 4.11
CA GLY A 24 -8.34 51.77 4.95
C GLY A 24 -9.02 51.70 6.30
N ALA A 25 -8.80 50.55 6.95
CA ALA A 25 -8.73 50.41 8.39
C ALA A 25 -7.73 49.30 8.69
N LEU A 26 -6.73 49.61 9.52
CA LEU A 26 -5.76 48.68 10.06
C LEU A 26 -6.48 47.67 10.95
N ALA A 27 -6.54 46.42 10.51
CA ALA A 27 -6.71 45.28 11.41
C ALA A 27 -5.57 44.32 11.06
N GLN A 28 -4.48 44.40 11.82
CA GLN A 28 -3.50 43.32 11.85
C GLN A 28 -4.20 42.14 12.51
N GLU A 29 -4.79 41.27 11.69
CA GLU A 29 -5.18 39.94 12.14
C GLU A 29 -3.87 39.26 12.56
N THR A 30 -3.69 39.12 13.87
CA THR A 30 -2.61 38.35 14.47
C THR A 30 -2.66 36.96 13.85
N LYS A 31 -1.74 36.70 12.93
CA LYS A 31 -1.48 35.37 12.37
C LYS A 31 -1.35 34.42 13.56
N PRO A 32 -2.22 33.41 13.71
CA PRO A 32 -2.06 32.44 14.79
C PRO A 32 -0.67 31.83 14.64
N ALA A 33 0.08 31.81 15.74
CA ALA A 33 1.32 31.08 15.80
C ALA A 33 1.04 29.66 15.30
N THR A 34 1.71 29.28 14.21
CA THR A 34 1.74 27.91 13.74
C THR A 34 2.17 27.07 14.94
N PRO A 35 1.38 26.07 15.39
CA PRO A 35 1.85 25.19 16.44
C PRO A 35 3.15 24.58 15.93
N GLU A 36 4.20 24.80 16.69
CA GLU A 36 5.52 24.23 16.49
C GLU A 36 5.31 22.73 16.26
N ASN A 37 5.59 22.28 15.04
CA ASN A 37 5.47 20.89 14.66
C ASN A 37 6.55 20.14 15.42
N VAL A 38 6.23 19.74 16.67
CA VAL A 38 7.02 18.81 17.47
C VAL A 38 7.01 17.51 16.69
N THR A 39 7.98 17.39 15.79
CA THR A 39 8.19 16.15 15.05
C THR A 39 8.57 15.13 16.12
N PRO A 40 7.77 14.07 16.33
CA PRO A 40 8.10 13.06 17.31
C PRO A 40 9.51 12.53 17.03
N PRO A 41 10.31 12.20 18.05
CA PRO A 41 11.62 11.62 17.83
C PRO A 41 11.46 10.40 16.92
N VAL A 42 12.10 10.43 15.76
CA VAL A 42 12.15 9.29 14.86
C VAL A 42 12.97 8.23 15.60
N VAL A 43 12.31 7.22 16.16
CA VAL A 43 13.00 6.03 16.65
C VAL A 43 13.76 5.46 15.45
N GLU A 44 15.09 5.50 15.52
CA GLU A 44 15.93 4.95 14.48
C GLU A 44 15.81 3.43 14.52
N GLU A 45 15.05 2.90 13.57
CA GLU A 45 14.82 1.48 13.44
C GLU A 45 16.11 0.81 12.94
N LYS A 46 16.74 0.01 13.80
CA LYS A 46 17.94 -0.74 13.43
C LYS A 46 17.56 -1.93 12.55
N GLU A 47 18.05 -1.94 11.31
CA GLU A 47 17.88 -3.10 10.42
C GLU A 47 18.46 -4.38 11.04
N THR A 48 17.71 -5.46 10.89
CA THR A 48 18.17 -6.79 11.30
C THR A 48 18.76 -7.56 10.11
N ALA A 49 19.57 -8.58 10.41
CA ALA A 49 20.18 -9.44 9.39
C ALA A 49 19.17 -10.23 8.53
N TYR A 50 17.90 -10.31 8.94
CA TYR A 50 16.84 -11.05 8.26
C TYR A 50 15.78 -10.16 7.59
N ASP A 51 15.89 -8.82 7.69
CA ASP A 51 14.88 -7.90 7.14
C ASP A 51 14.67 -8.10 5.64
N ALA A 52 15.76 -8.21 4.86
CA ALA A 52 15.68 -8.47 3.42
C ALA A 52 14.98 -9.81 3.10
N ARG A 53 15.13 -10.82 3.97
CA ARG A 53 14.47 -12.12 3.81
C ARG A 53 12.97 -12.01 4.14
N LEU A 54 12.60 -11.22 5.14
CA LEU A 54 11.20 -10.94 5.44
C LEU A 54 10.51 -10.12 4.33
N GLU A 55 11.20 -9.14 3.75
CA GLU A 55 10.68 -8.39 2.62
C GLU A 55 10.45 -9.30 1.40
N ARG A 56 11.38 -10.22 1.11
CA ARG A 56 11.18 -11.23 0.06
C ARG A 56 10.01 -12.16 0.39
N LEU A 57 9.89 -12.62 1.64
CA LEU A 57 8.77 -13.45 2.06
C LEU A 57 7.43 -12.72 1.90
N ALA A 58 7.37 -11.46 2.30
CA ALA A 58 6.18 -10.61 2.14
C ALA A 58 5.78 -10.47 0.66
N GLU A 59 6.76 -10.24 -0.23
CA GLU A 59 6.53 -10.18 -1.67
C GLU A 59 5.97 -11.50 -2.22
N ILE A 60 6.53 -12.64 -1.80
CA ILE A 60 6.03 -13.97 -2.18
C ILE A 60 4.59 -14.17 -1.71
N LEU A 61 4.26 -13.80 -0.46
CA LEU A 61 2.90 -13.92 0.06
C LEU A 61 1.89 -13.09 -0.75
N GLY A 62 2.28 -11.90 -1.21
CA GLY A 62 1.47 -11.07 -2.09
C GLY A 62 1.22 -11.72 -3.46
N ALA A 63 2.27 -12.29 -4.06
CA ALA A 63 2.17 -13.03 -5.32
C ALA A 63 1.25 -14.25 -5.20
N VAL A 64 1.43 -15.07 -4.16
CA VAL A 64 0.59 -16.25 -3.89
C VAL A 64 -0.85 -15.86 -3.64
N HIS A 65 -1.09 -14.81 -2.84
CA HIS A 65 -2.44 -14.32 -2.57
C HIS A 65 -3.17 -13.94 -3.87
N TYR A 66 -2.50 -13.23 -4.79
CA TYR A 66 -3.09 -12.89 -6.07
C TYR A 66 -3.39 -14.13 -6.93
N LEU A 67 -2.37 -14.96 -7.18
CA LEU A 67 -2.47 -16.08 -8.11
C LEU A 67 -3.50 -17.12 -7.65
N ARG A 68 -3.59 -17.38 -6.34
CA ARG A 68 -4.58 -18.32 -5.81
C ARG A 68 -6.00 -17.80 -5.93
N ASN A 69 -6.25 -16.53 -5.62
CA ASN A 69 -7.57 -15.93 -5.80
C ASN A 69 -7.96 -15.83 -7.29
N LEU A 70 -6.99 -15.76 -8.19
CA LEU A 70 -7.25 -15.80 -9.62
C LEU A 70 -7.60 -17.23 -10.10
N CYS A 71 -7.01 -18.26 -9.51
CA CYS A 71 -7.08 -19.65 -10.00
C CYS A 71 -8.00 -20.60 -9.23
N VAL A 72 -8.34 -20.29 -7.98
CA VAL A 72 -9.22 -21.10 -7.14
C VAL A 72 -10.61 -20.45 -7.10
N LYS A 73 -11.67 -21.24 -7.32
CA LYS A 73 -13.05 -20.74 -7.40
C LYS A 73 -13.57 -20.18 -6.07
N GLU A 74 -13.13 -20.76 -4.96
CA GLU A 74 -13.40 -20.28 -3.61
C GLU A 74 -12.18 -19.47 -3.19
N GLY A 75 -12.29 -18.13 -3.28
CA GLY A 75 -11.21 -17.23 -2.90
C GLY A 75 -10.68 -17.53 -1.49
N GLU A 76 -9.39 -17.30 -1.28
CA GLU A 76 -8.70 -17.68 -0.05
C GLU A 76 -8.04 -16.46 0.62
N ASP A 77 -8.56 -16.12 1.80
CA ASP A 77 -8.05 -15.03 2.65
C ASP A 77 -6.88 -15.44 3.55
N ALA A 78 -6.53 -16.74 3.60
CA ALA A 78 -5.50 -17.26 4.50
C ALA A 78 -4.15 -16.58 4.30
N TRP A 79 -3.78 -16.30 3.05
CA TRP A 79 -2.51 -15.65 2.70
C TRP A 79 -2.44 -14.21 3.17
N ARG A 80 -3.54 -13.47 3.04
CA ARG A 80 -3.64 -12.10 3.54
C ARG A 80 -3.56 -12.08 5.07
N ARG A 81 -4.30 -12.95 5.75
CA ARG A 81 -4.24 -13.09 7.21
C ARG A 81 -2.86 -13.50 7.71
N SER A 82 -2.17 -14.37 6.98
CA SER A 82 -0.79 -14.76 7.29
C SER A 82 0.16 -13.57 7.20
N MET A 83 0.00 -12.72 6.18
CA MET A 83 0.77 -11.47 6.08
C MET A 83 0.45 -10.48 7.20
N GLU A 84 -0.83 -10.31 7.54
CA GLU A 84 -1.26 -9.46 8.66
C GLU A 84 -0.62 -9.94 9.98
N ARG A 85 -0.61 -11.24 10.22
CA ARG A 85 0.03 -11.84 11.39
C ARG A 85 1.55 -11.66 11.37
N LEU A 86 2.19 -11.81 10.22
CA LEU A 86 3.63 -11.57 10.07
C LEU A 86 3.98 -10.13 10.44
N ILE A 87 3.22 -9.14 9.94
CA ILE A 87 3.44 -7.74 10.27
C ILE A 87 3.29 -7.49 11.76
N GLU A 88 2.24 -8.04 12.37
CA GLU A 88 1.98 -7.89 13.80
C GLU A 88 3.18 -8.39 14.64
N LEU A 89 3.72 -9.56 14.28
CA LEU A 89 4.84 -10.19 14.98
C LEU A 89 6.18 -9.50 14.75
N GLU A 90 6.45 -9.03 13.54
CA GLU A 90 7.79 -8.56 13.16
C GLU A 90 8.00 -7.06 13.36
N THR A 91 6.91 -6.29 13.48
CA THR A 91 7.00 -4.83 13.40
C THR A 91 6.84 -4.14 14.75
N HIS A 92 5.99 -4.62 15.67
CA HIS A 92 5.78 -3.97 16.97
C HIS A 92 5.75 -2.42 16.87
N GLU A 93 6.62 -1.70 17.59
CA GLU A 93 6.75 -0.22 17.59
C GLU A 93 7.61 0.32 16.42
N GLN A 94 7.75 -0.43 15.32
CA GLN A 94 8.58 -0.08 14.16
C GLN A 94 7.71 0.21 12.92
N PRO A 95 7.16 1.44 12.79
CA PRO A 95 6.23 1.78 11.72
C PRO A 95 6.87 1.69 10.32
N LYS A 96 8.15 2.04 10.18
CA LYS A 96 8.86 1.95 8.90
C LYS A 96 9.01 0.50 8.44
N ARG A 97 9.27 -0.45 9.34
CA ARG A 97 9.28 -1.90 9.02
C ARG A 97 7.95 -2.34 8.44
N LYS A 98 6.86 -1.95 9.10
CA LYS A 98 5.49 -2.26 8.65
C LYS A 98 5.24 -1.72 7.24
N GLU A 99 5.66 -0.49 6.96
CA GLU A 99 5.56 0.08 5.62
C GLU A 99 6.36 -0.72 4.58
N ARG A 100 7.61 -1.11 4.88
CA ARG A 100 8.46 -1.90 3.96
C ARG A 100 7.86 -3.28 3.67
N LEU A 101 7.37 -3.98 4.69
CA LEU A 101 6.73 -5.28 4.53
C LEU A 101 5.41 -5.17 3.74
N THR A 102 4.60 -4.16 4.04
CA THR A 102 3.34 -3.89 3.31
C THR A 102 3.63 -3.55 1.85
N ALA A 103 4.63 -2.71 1.59
CA ALA A 103 5.04 -2.37 0.24
C ALA A 103 5.51 -3.60 -0.53
N SER A 104 6.30 -4.47 0.10
CA SER A 104 6.78 -5.72 -0.50
C SER A 104 5.64 -6.66 -0.89
N PHE A 105 4.68 -6.87 0.00
CA PHE A 105 3.46 -7.63 -0.32
C PHE A 105 2.71 -7.03 -1.51
N ASN A 106 2.50 -5.71 -1.50
CA ASN A 106 1.79 -5.02 -2.58
C ASN A 106 2.54 -5.10 -3.92
N ARG A 107 3.87 -5.08 -3.91
CA ARG A 107 4.68 -5.29 -5.12
C ARG A 107 4.44 -6.67 -5.69
N GLY A 108 4.55 -7.73 -4.89
CA GLY A 108 4.33 -9.11 -5.33
C GLY A 108 2.94 -9.34 -5.91
N TYR A 109 1.91 -8.79 -5.25
CA TYR A 109 0.52 -8.83 -5.75
C TYR A 109 0.39 -8.14 -7.11
N ARG A 110 0.90 -6.91 -7.24
CA ARG A 110 0.78 -6.10 -8.46
C ARG A 110 1.58 -6.68 -9.63
N SER A 111 2.72 -7.30 -9.37
CA SER A 111 3.54 -7.95 -10.40
C SER A 111 2.72 -8.97 -11.19
N PHE A 112 1.98 -9.85 -10.52
CA PHE A 112 1.14 -10.83 -11.20
C PHE A 112 -0.19 -10.27 -11.68
N ALA A 113 -0.79 -9.32 -10.95
CA ALA A 113 -2.01 -8.64 -11.39
C ALA A 113 -1.84 -7.85 -12.69
N SER A 114 -0.61 -7.43 -13.01
CA SER A 114 -0.31 -6.72 -14.26
C SER A 114 -0.24 -7.63 -15.49
N VAL A 115 -0.05 -8.94 -15.31
CA VAL A 115 0.21 -9.88 -16.43
C VAL A 115 -0.84 -10.97 -16.57
N TYR A 116 -1.54 -11.33 -15.51
CA TYR A 116 -2.62 -12.32 -15.54
C TYR A 116 -3.93 -11.65 -15.14
N THR A 117 -4.98 -11.84 -15.92
CA THR A 117 -6.36 -11.41 -15.59
C THR A 117 -7.34 -12.58 -15.59
N THR A 118 -6.88 -13.75 -16.04
CA THR A 118 -7.59 -15.02 -16.01
C THR A 118 -6.62 -16.11 -15.55
N CYS A 119 -7.13 -17.18 -14.96
CA CYS A 119 -6.27 -18.30 -14.58
C CYS A 119 -5.77 -19.03 -15.84
N THR A 120 -4.45 -19.02 -16.03
CA THR A 120 -3.77 -19.71 -17.12
C THR A 120 -2.86 -20.82 -16.56
N ARG A 121 -2.43 -21.76 -17.41
CA ARG A 121 -1.47 -22.79 -16.99
C ARG A 121 -0.16 -22.18 -16.44
N PRO A 122 0.44 -21.16 -17.06
CA PRO A 122 1.59 -20.46 -16.48
C PRO A 122 1.30 -19.83 -15.10
N ALA A 123 0.11 -19.27 -14.88
CA ALA A 123 -0.27 -18.70 -13.58
C ALA A 123 -0.30 -19.77 -12.47
N VAL A 124 -0.84 -20.96 -12.77
CA VAL A 124 -0.85 -22.10 -11.83
C VAL A 124 0.58 -22.55 -11.50
N VAL A 125 1.45 -22.65 -12.51
CA VAL A 125 2.85 -23.04 -12.29
C VAL A 125 3.60 -21.98 -11.48
N ALA A 126 3.35 -20.69 -11.74
CA ALA A 126 3.93 -19.61 -10.95
C ALA A 126 3.47 -19.68 -9.49
N GLU A 127 2.18 -19.93 -9.25
CA GLU A 127 1.60 -20.08 -7.91
C GLU A 127 2.34 -21.15 -7.10
N GLU A 128 2.52 -22.33 -7.69
CA GLU A 128 3.18 -23.46 -7.05
C GLU A 128 4.65 -23.15 -6.73
N LYS A 129 5.36 -22.56 -7.69
CA LYS A 129 6.77 -22.15 -7.50
C LYS A 129 6.92 -21.16 -6.36
N TYR A 130 6.08 -20.14 -6.31
CA TYR A 130 6.13 -19.13 -5.26
C TYR A 130 5.74 -19.69 -3.89
N ARG A 131 4.79 -20.63 -3.81
CA ARG A 131 4.51 -21.34 -2.55
C ARG A 131 5.71 -22.13 -2.06
N ASN A 132 6.38 -22.86 -2.95
CA ASN A 132 7.56 -23.65 -2.60
C ASN A 132 8.74 -22.77 -2.17
N GLU A 133 8.96 -21.65 -2.86
CA GLU A 133 9.96 -20.65 -2.48
C GLU A 133 9.63 -20.05 -1.11
N GLY A 134 8.39 -19.64 -0.88
CA GLY A 134 7.94 -19.07 0.40
C GLY A 134 8.10 -20.04 1.57
N ALA A 135 7.76 -21.32 1.40
CA ALA A 135 7.94 -22.34 2.42
C ALA A 135 9.42 -22.57 2.77
N THR A 136 10.29 -22.58 1.75
CA THR A 136 11.74 -22.70 1.92
C THR A 136 12.28 -21.49 2.68
N LEU A 137 11.92 -20.29 2.24
CA LEU A 137 12.41 -19.05 2.84
C LEU A 137 11.95 -18.89 4.30
N ALA A 138 10.68 -19.20 4.60
CA ALA A 138 10.17 -19.17 5.96
C ALA A 138 10.93 -20.16 6.86
N SER A 139 11.19 -21.37 6.36
CA SER A 139 11.95 -22.40 7.08
C SER A 139 13.40 -21.98 7.33
N GLU A 140 14.06 -21.34 6.35
CA GLU A 140 15.41 -20.81 6.51
C GLU A 140 15.50 -19.67 7.53
N ILE A 141 14.50 -18.77 7.56
CA ILE A 141 14.44 -17.67 8.53
C ILE A 141 14.33 -18.27 9.94
N THR A 142 13.37 -19.17 10.16
CA THR A 142 13.17 -19.81 11.47
C THR A 142 14.37 -20.65 11.89
N ALA A 143 14.98 -21.41 10.98
CA ALA A 143 16.14 -22.26 11.33
C ALA A 143 17.38 -21.45 11.77
N ARG A 144 17.49 -20.19 11.34
CA ARG A 144 18.66 -19.33 11.62
C ARG A 144 18.39 -18.28 12.69
N PHE A 145 17.15 -17.80 12.78
CA PHE A 145 16.76 -16.63 13.59
C PHE A 145 15.57 -16.91 14.50
N GLY A 146 14.97 -18.11 14.44
CA GLY A 146 13.94 -18.54 15.37
C GLY A 146 14.53 -18.79 16.75
N ASN A 147 13.92 -18.18 17.77
CA ASN A 147 14.28 -18.38 19.18
C ASN A 147 13.61 -19.63 19.74
#